data_AF-A0A7C3VDW3-F1
#
_entry.id   AF-A0A7C3VDW3-F1
#
_cell.length_a   1.000
_cell.length_b   1.000
_cell.length_c   1.000
_cell.angle_alpha   90.00
_cell.angle_beta   90.00
_cell.angle_gamma   90.00
#
_symmetry.space_group_name_H-M   'P 1'
#
loop_
_entity.id
_entity.type
_entity.pdbx_description
1 polymer ?
#
loop_
_entity_poly.entity_id
_entity_poly.type
_entity_poly.pdbx_seq_one_letter_code
_entity_poly.pdbx_strand_id
1 'polypeptide(L)' 'MKVAHIITRMIVGGAQENTLSTVAGLLAKGHLVLLVSGPSRGPEGSFE' A
#
# COMPACT_ATOMS: atom_id res chain seq x y z
N MET A 1 14.31 9.52 -4.01
CA MET A 1 13.33 9.78 -5.10
C MET A 1 11.98 10.11 -4.49
N LYS A 2 11.04 10.68 -5.27
CA LYS A 2 9.64 10.82 -4.85
C LYS A 2 8.86 9.61 -5.37
N VAL A 3 8.17 8.88 -4.49
CA VAL A 3 7.46 7.65 -4.83
C VAL A 3 6.01 7.74 -4.35
N ALA A 4 5.05 7.53 -5.24
CA ALA A 4 3.66 7.33 -4.88
C ALA A 4 3.36 5.82 -4.88
N HIS A 5 3.03 5.26 -3.72
CA HIS A 5 2.59 3.87 -3.60
C HIS A 5 1.08 3.86 -3.42
N ILE A 6 0.36 3.23 -4.35
CA ILE A 6 -1.10 3.16 -4.36
C ILE A 6 -1.53 1.73 -4.11
N ILE A 7 -2.50 1.52 -3.21
CA ILE A 7 -3.14 0.24 -2.94
C ILE A 7 -4.67 0.38 -2.97
N THR A 8 -5.36 -0.64 -3.50
CA THR A 8 -6.82 -0.71 -3.57
C THR A 8 -7.48 -0.67 -2.20
N ARG A 9 -6.91 -1.35 -1.20
CA ARG A 9 -7.38 -1.39 0.18
C ARG A 9 -6.27 -1.51 1.20
N MET A 10 -6.49 -0.92 2.37
CA MET A 10 -5.70 -1.18 3.57
C MET A 10 -6.50 -2.09 4.52
N ILE A 11 -6.49 -3.40 4.22
CA ILE A 11 -7.06 -4.47 5.05
C ILE A 11 -5.97 -5.46 5.43
N VAL A 12 -6.11 -6.12 6.58
CA VAL A 12 -5.11 -7.09 7.05
C VAL A 12 -5.00 -8.24 6.05
N GLY A 13 -3.80 -8.44 5.52
CA GLY A 13 -3.50 -9.47 4.53
C GLY A 13 -2.18 -9.23 3.80
N GLY A 14 -1.78 -10.18 2.96
CA GLY A 14 -0.45 -10.17 2.34
C GLY A 14 -0.16 -8.93 1.49
N ALA A 15 -1.15 -8.41 0.77
CA ALA A 15 -0.97 -7.18 -0.03
C ALA A 15 -0.65 -5.96 0.87
N GLN A 16 -1.34 -5.83 1.99
CA GLN A 16 -1.10 -4.76 2.95
C GLN A 16 0.25 -4.90 3.64
N GLU A 17 0.62 -6.12 4.07
CA GLU A 17 1.94 -6.39 4.68
C GLU A 17 3.08 -6.06 3.71
N ASN A 18 2.96 -6.47 2.44
CA ASN A 18 3.92 -6.15 1.40
C ASN A 18 4.02 -4.64 1.14
N THR A 19 2.89 -3.94 1.08
CA THR A 19 2.85 -2.49 0.88
C THR A 19 3.51 -1.75 2.04
N LEU A 20 3.20 -2.08 3.30
CA LEU A 20 3.84 -1.44 4.45
C LEU A 20 5.33 -1.72 4.51
N SER A 21 5.74 -2.97 4.26
CA SER A 21 7.16 -3.36 4.24
C SER A 21 7.94 -2.61 3.16
N THR A 22 7.34 -2.46 1.97
CA THR A 22 7.92 -1.70 0.86
C THR A 22 8.05 -0.22 1.21
N VAL A 23 6.98 0.42 1.72
CA VAL A 23 7.02 1.84 2.13
C VAL A 23 8.08 2.06 3.21
N ALA A 24 8.13 1.21 4.22
CA ALA A 24 9.13 1.30 5.29
C ALA A 24 10.56 1.19 4.74
N GLY A 25 10.82 0.24 3.84
CA GLY A 25 12.12 0.09 3.18
C GLY A 25 12.51 1.30 2.33
N LEU A 26 11.56 1.92 1.62
CA LEU A 26 11.81 3.12 0.83
C LEU A 26 12.10 4.34 1.71
N LEU A 27 11.37 4.50 2.81
CA LEU A 27 11.63 5.56 3.80
C LEU A 27 13.01 5.40 4.44
N ALA A 28 13.40 4.17 4.82
CA ALA A 28 14.72 3.88 5.37
C ALA A 28 15.87 4.21 4.40
N LYS A 29 15.62 4.16 3.09
CA LYS A 29 16.57 4.55 2.03
C LYS A 29 16.56 6.06 1.73
N GLY A 30 15.85 6.87 2.51
CA GLY A 30 15.78 8.32 2.35
C GLY A 30 14.91 8.79 1.18
N HIS A 31 13.94 7.98 0.75
CA HIS A 31 12.98 8.38 -0.27
C HIS A 31 11.78 9.10 0.34
N LEU A 32 11.21 10.04 -0.42
CA LEU A 32 9.96 10.70 -0.05
C LEU A 32 8.80 9.86 -0.60
N VAL A 33 8.02 9.25 0.28
CA VAL A 33 6.97 8.29 -0.08
C VAL A 33 5.60 8.86 0.30
N LEU A 34 4.68 8.86 -0.66
CA LEU A 34 3.25 9.08 -0.44
C LEU A 34 2.55 7.73 -0.58
N LEU A 35 1.89 7.28 0.49
CA LEU A 35 1.03 6.10 0.47
C LEU A 35 -0.43 6.54 0.32
N VAL A 36 -1.09 6.08 -0.75
CA VAL A 36 -2.51 6.32 -1.00
C VAL A 36 -3.24 4.98 -0.94
N SER A 37 -4.34 4.94 -0.20
CA SER A 37 -5.18 3.76 -0.09
C SER A 37 -6.61 4.07 -0.53
N GLY A 38 -7.22 3.13 -1.26
CA GLY A 38 -8.66 3.14 -1.45
C GLY A 38 -9.44 2.79 -0.17
N PRO A 39 -10.77 2.90 -0.19
CA PRO A 39 -11.60 2.66 0.99
C PRO A 39 -11.47 1.20 1.47
N SER A 40 -11.22 1.03 2.77
CA SER A 40 -11.12 -0.30 3.39
C SER A 40 -12.43 -1.10 3.39
N ARG A 41 -13.58 -0.45 3.15
CA ARG A 41 -14.91 -1.10 3.06
C ARG A 41 -15.40 -1.11 1.61
N GLY A 42 -16.16 -2.13 1.24
CA GLY A 42 -16.76 -2.33 -0.09
C GLY A 42 -16.38 -3.69 -0.72
N PRO A 43 -16.62 -3.94 -2.02
CA PRO A 43 -16.11 -5.10 -2.75
C PRO A 43 -14.70 -4.84 -3.33
N GLU A 44 -13.76 -5.78 -3.18
CA GLU A 44 -12.42 -5.70 -3.79
C GLU A 44 -12.31 -6.80 -4.83
N GLY A 45 -12.73 -6.47 -6.05
CA GLY A 45 -12.98 -7.50 -7.06
C GLY A 45 -14.02 -8.53 -6.60
N SER A 46 -14.48 -9.32 -7.55
CA SER A 46 -15.12 -10.60 -7.28
C SER A 46 -14.00 -11.63 -7.41
N PHE A 47 -13.85 -12.53 -6.43
CA PHE A 47 -13.19 -13.79 -6.72
C PHE A 47 -14.15 -14.58 -7.61
N GLU A 48 -13.94 -14.51 -8.92
CA GLU A 48 -14.37 -15.59 -9.83
C GLU A 48 -13.27 -16.65 -9.92
#